data_AF-A0A4S4KGQ0-F1
#
_entry.id   AF-A0A4S4KGQ0-F1
#
_cell.length_a   1.000
_cell.length_b   1.000
_cell.length_c   1.000
_cell.angle_alpha   90.00
_cell.angle_beta   90.00
_cell.angle_gamma   90.00
#
_symmetry.space_group_name_H-M   'P 1'
#
loop_
_entity.id
_entity.type
_entity.pdbx_description
1 polymer ?
#
loop_
_entity_poly.entity_id
_entity_poly.type
_entity_poly.pdbx_seq_one_letter_code
_entity_poly.pdbx_strand_id
1 'polypeptide(L)'
;MALITERAGRVYIRIGGNSQETATLVDSLPDGAAIEKDKAASTNPTETPALLFTAEILYMLANVSALVNTKWYLGIPFNDTSNLRLGIAEVGESILGDNLNYSQGDYFNDFGIMVEAIGNDTLIPVRNNLIAPSVATGPWTPESVWDTGFVGVYSDSLGALAVEHYPDDNCAAAFPDSGFGPPKDPQTVFSNYLNHTSGIDIISAYLNSTNFAQQNGKPFLMFETNSASCGGFPGVSDSFGIALWALDYGLQMAYSNFSGALLHVGGEDDTYNPFTPPPTNMSTFDQWTVGPIFYAAVAVAETFGSSNASQIIDLQANAVNIFTPGYAIYENGNLARVALFNYVTDPTGASTYTASISITGGTVPSQVSVKYLLAPSVAEKTNITWAGQTLSGTFQSDGRFKGSETIQTVPCDQTAGICEVQVPAPGFALVFLTDNALSESSPQTTMTFSTTAVTKSQDTVTVDASVLATSNGQSGAQRVHLGSTSKEDISNAKMNVVIPSVALLMTMIAGAFLLV
;
A
#
# COMPACT_ATOMS: atom_id res chain seq x y z
N MET A 1 5.84 -1.94 1.33
CA MET A 1 5.89 -1.39 2.71
C MET A 1 7.21 -0.68 2.99
N ALA A 2 8.36 -1.36 3.03
CA ALA A 2 9.66 -0.72 3.34
C ALA A 2 9.96 0.52 2.48
N LEU A 3 9.69 0.45 1.17
CA LEU A 3 9.83 1.58 0.24
C LEU A 3 9.01 2.82 0.63
N ILE A 4 7.84 2.65 1.22
CA ILE A 4 7.02 3.79 1.68
C ILE A 4 7.57 4.29 3.01
N THR A 5 7.85 3.38 3.94
CA THR A 5 8.35 3.70 5.28
C THR A 5 9.68 4.45 5.26
N GLU A 6 10.60 4.13 4.35
CA GLU A 6 11.88 4.83 4.25
C GLU A 6 11.76 6.28 3.74
N ARG A 7 10.67 6.61 3.05
CA ARG A 7 10.38 7.93 2.48
C ARG A 7 9.49 8.77 3.39
N ALA A 8 8.39 8.19 3.85
CA ALA A 8 7.39 8.83 4.71
C ALA A 8 7.64 8.63 6.21
N GLY A 9 8.67 7.88 6.60
CA GLY A 9 8.99 7.52 7.98
C GLY A 9 8.10 6.41 8.59
N ARG A 10 6.90 6.16 8.04
CA ARG A 10 5.97 5.09 8.46
C ARG A 10 4.96 4.76 7.36
N VAL A 11 4.26 3.63 7.51
CA VAL A 11 3.09 3.29 6.69
C VAL A 11 1.94 2.81 7.59
N TYR A 12 0.71 3.21 7.25
CA TYR A 12 -0.50 2.73 7.92
C TYR A 12 -1.22 1.72 7.03
N ILE A 13 -1.70 0.63 7.61
CA ILE A 13 -2.48 -0.39 6.92
C ILE A 13 -3.77 -0.63 7.71
N ARG A 14 -4.92 -0.48 7.04
CA ARG A 14 -6.22 -0.86 7.58
C ARG A 14 -6.52 -2.30 7.18
N ILE A 15 -6.98 -3.10 8.14
CA ILE A 15 -7.61 -4.40 7.91
C ILE A 15 -9.09 -4.22 8.24
N GLY A 16 -9.95 -4.44 7.25
CA GLY A 16 -11.37 -4.12 7.34
C GLY A 16 -12.12 -4.49 6.06
N GLY A 17 -12.92 -3.55 5.56
CA GLY A 17 -13.80 -3.74 4.39
C GLY A 17 -15.03 -4.60 4.73
N ASN A 18 -15.84 -4.95 3.72
CA ASN A 18 -17.10 -5.68 3.89
C ASN A 18 -16.95 -6.98 4.71
N SER A 19 -15.82 -7.69 4.59
CA SER A 19 -15.57 -8.93 5.34
C SER A 19 -15.39 -8.73 6.85
N GLN A 20 -15.19 -7.49 7.31
CA GLN A 20 -14.97 -7.21 8.72
C GLN A 20 -16.21 -7.48 9.57
N GLU A 21 -17.40 -7.25 9.02
CA GLU A 21 -18.66 -7.46 9.74
C GLU A 21 -18.90 -8.93 10.07
N THR A 22 -18.29 -9.83 9.30
CA THR A 22 -18.42 -11.28 9.44
C THR A 22 -17.15 -11.95 9.96
N ALA A 23 -16.15 -11.15 10.36
CA ALA A 23 -14.86 -11.65 10.78
C ALA A 23 -14.90 -12.21 12.22
N THR A 24 -14.46 -13.45 12.42
CA THR A 24 -14.41 -14.11 13.72
C THR A 24 -12.99 -14.62 14.02
N LEU A 25 -12.46 -14.24 15.19
CA LEU A 25 -11.24 -14.82 15.73
C LEU A 25 -11.58 -16.18 16.36
N VAL A 26 -10.92 -17.24 15.90
CA VAL A 26 -11.09 -18.62 16.39
C VAL A 26 -9.77 -19.19 16.91
N ASP A 27 -9.85 -20.15 17.83
CA ASP A 27 -8.66 -20.76 18.45
C ASP A 27 -7.82 -21.56 17.44
N SER A 28 -8.47 -22.20 16.46
CA SER A 28 -7.80 -23.02 15.43
C SER A 28 -8.70 -23.23 14.21
N LEU A 29 -8.08 -23.46 13.05
CA LEU A 29 -8.76 -23.87 11.82
C LEU A 29 -8.25 -25.25 11.35
N PRO A 30 -9.01 -25.97 10.50
CA PRO A 30 -8.54 -27.20 9.86
C PRO A 30 -7.18 -27.03 9.18
N ASP A 31 -6.41 -28.11 9.13
CA ASP A 31 -5.10 -28.18 8.47
C ASP A 31 -4.04 -27.15 8.95
N GLY A 32 -4.28 -26.51 10.10
CA GLY A 32 -3.40 -25.48 10.65
C GLY A 32 -3.46 -24.16 9.88
N ALA A 33 -4.54 -23.91 9.14
CA ALA A 33 -4.75 -22.65 8.44
C ALA A 33 -4.80 -21.47 9.43
N ALA A 34 -4.31 -20.31 8.99
CA ALA A 34 -4.40 -19.07 9.76
C ALA A 34 -5.66 -18.24 9.38
N ILE A 35 -6.25 -18.52 8.22
CA ILE A 35 -7.41 -17.82 7.68
C ILE A 35 -8.23 -18.76 6.80
N GLU A 36 -9.55 -18.66 6.87
CA GLU A 36 -10.50 -19.42 6.05
C GLU A 36 -11.70 -18.54 5.68
N LYS A 37 -12.21 -18.72 4.46
CA LYS A 37 -13.45 -18.09 4.00
C LYS A 37 -14.57 -19.11 4.08
N ASP A 38 -15.55 -18.89 4.93
CA ASP A 38 -16.76 -19.68 4.93
C ASP A 38 -17.72 -19.15 3.86
N LYS A 39 -17.89 -19.95 2.80
CA LYS A 39 -18.73 -19.63 1.64
C LYS A 39 -20.17 -20.10 1.78
N ALA A 40 -20.59 -20.54 2.97
CA ALA A 40 -21.99 -20.88 3.20
C ALA A 40 -22.87 -19.63 3.03
N ALA A 41 -23.53 -19.53 1.87
CA ALA A 41 -24.59 -18.57 1.51
C ALA A 41 -24.38 -17.12 2.01
N SER A 42 -23.41 -16.40 1.46
CA SER A 42 -23.32 -14.94 1.62
C SER A 42 -24.50 -14.25 0.93
N THR A 43 -25.35 -13.54 1.68
CA THR A 43 -26.53 -12.81 1.15
C THR A 43 -26.26 -11.32 0.88
N ASN A 44 -25.03 -10.84 1.02
CA ASN A 44 -24.68 -9.44 0.75
C ASN A 44 -24.51 -9.17 -0.77
N PRO A 45 -24.70 -7.92 -1.24
CA PRO A 45 -24.73 -7.58 -2.66
C PRO A 45 -23.41 -7.81 -3.41
N THR A 46 -22.31 -8.08 -2.70
CA THR A 46 -20.99 -8.39 -3.27
C THR A 46 -20.54 -9.83 -2.99
N GLU A 47 -21.45 -10.71 -2.52
CA GLU A 47 -21.19 -12.11 -2.17
C GLU A 47 -19.94 -12.34 -1.30
N THR A 48 -19.66 -11.42 -0.38
CA THR A 48 -18.48 -11.48 0.49
C THR A 48 -18.67 -12.59 1.54
N PRO A 49 -17.80 -13.63 1.56
CA PRO A 49 -17.93 -14.74 2.49
C PRO A 49 -17.56 -14.34 3.92
N ALA A 50 -18.04 -15.12 4.90
CA ALA A 50 -17.62 -14.94 6.29
C ALA A 50 -16.14 -15.28 6.47
N LEU A 51 -15.46 -14.56 7.36
CA LEU A 51 -14.01 -14.65 7.54
C LEU A 51 -13.67 -15.26 8.91
N LEU A 52 -13.06 -16.43 8.93
CA LEU A 52 -12.49 -17.00 10.15
C LEU A 52 -10.98 -16.80 10.13
N PHE A 53 -10.40 -16.32 11.23
CA PHE A 53 -8.94 -16.19 11.34
C PHE A 53 -8.46 -16.56 12.74
N THR A 54 -7.20 -16.97 12.86
CA THR A 54 -6.57 -17.32 14.15
C THR A 54 -5.62 -16.22 14.62
N ALA A 55 -5.13 -16.34 15.86
CA ALA A 55 -4.15 -15.42 16.42
C ALA A 55 -2.83 -15.37 15.62
N GLU A 56 -2.54 -16.36 14.77
CA GLU A 56 -1.37 -16.39 13.88
C GLU A 56 -1.33 -15.18 12.94
N ILE A 57 -2.49 -14.69 12.47
CA ILE A 57 -2.54 -13.46 11.68
C ILE A 57 -2.03 -12.28 12.50
N LEU A 58 -2.47 -12.13 13.75
CA LEU A 58 -2.03 -11.03 14.61
C LEU A 58 -0.53 -11.08 14.92
N TYR A 59 0.02 -12.28 15.15
CA TYR A 59 1.47 -12.46 15.30
C TYR A 59 2.24 -12.12 14.02
N MET A 60 1.71 -12.48 12.85
CA MET A 60 2.28 -12.09 11.56
C MET A 60 2.33 -10.56 11.42
N LEU A 61 1.24 -9.84 11.74
CA LEU A 61 1.22 -8.37 11.70
C LEU A 61 2.24 -7.74 12.66
N ALA A 62 2.37 -8.31 13.86
CA ALA A 62 3.37 -7.89 14.85
C ALA A 62 4.80 -8.10 14.31
N ASN A 63 5.07 -9.25 13.68
CA ASN A 63 6.37 -9.55 13.06
C ASN A 63 6.69 -8.59 11.91
N VAL A 64 5.72 -8.24 11.06
CA VAL A 64 5.91 -7.20 10.03
C VAL A 64 6.28 -5.86 10.66
N SER A 65 5.63 -5.50 11.76
CA SER A 65 5.87 -4.24 12.48
C SER A 65 7.23 -4.19 13.20
N ALA A 66 7.79 -5.36 13.55
CA ALA A 66 9.13 -5.46 14.11
C ALA A 66 10.23 -5.27 13.05
N LEU A 67 9.90 -5.47 11.78
CA LEU A 67 10.81 -5.33 10.64
C LEU A 67 10.71 -3.94 9.98
N VAL A 68 9.49 -3.46 9.78
CA VAL A 68 9.18 -2.20 9.12
C VAL A 68 8.30 -1.36 10.04
N ASN A 69 8.48 -0.03 10.10
CA ASN A 69 7.62 0.87 10.87
C ASN A 69 6.22 1.00 10.27
N THR A 70 5.47 -0.10 10.33
CA THR A 70 4.09 -0.25 9.91
C THR A 70 3.18 -0.10 11.13
N LYS A 71 2.07 0.61 10.96
CA LYS A 71 1.00 0.75 11.95
C LYS A 71 -0.28 0.17 11.38
N TRP A 72 -1.10 -0.42 12.23
CA TRP A 72 -2.29 -1.14 11.81
C TRP A 72 -3.53 -0.48 12.39
N TYR A 73 -4.55 -0.33 11.55
CA TYR A 73 -5.93 -0.13 11.98
C TYR A 73 -6.65 -1.46 11.84
N LEU A 74 -7.12 -2.03 12.94
CA LEU A 74 -7.85 -3.29 12.95
C LEU A 74 -9.33 -2.97 13.08
N GLY A 75 -10.13 -3.42 12.12
CA GLY A 75 -11.57 -3.37 12.22
C GLY A 75 -12.08 -4.25 13.36
N ILE A 76 -13.16 -3.80 13.98
CA ILE A 76 -13.90 -4.57 14.99
C ILE A 76 -15.26 -4.86 14.35
N PRO A 77 -15.73 -6.12 14.32
CA PRO A 77 -17.05 -6.44 13.82
C PRO A 77 -18.12 -5.66 14.60
N PHE A 78 -19.01 -4.94 13.91
CA PHE A 78 -19.94 -4.01 14.56
C PHE A 78 -21.40 -4.52 14.56
N ASN A 79 -21.67 -5.64 13.87
CA ASN A 79 -23.02 -6.16 13.60
C ASN A 79 -23.77 -6.82 14.79
N ASP A 80 -23.19 -7.01 15.98
CA ASP A 80 -23.97 -7.51 17.15
C ASP A 80 -23.30 -7.17 18.49
N THR A 81 -23.82 -6.11 19.12
CA THR A 81 -23.33 -5.51 20.37
C THR A 81 -23.69 -6.30 21.63
N SER A 82 -24.39 -7.43 21.49
CA SER A 82 -24.85 -8.23 22.63
C SER A 82 -24.34 -9.67 22.63
N ASN A 83 -24.06 -10.30 21.48
CA ASN A 83 -23.51 -11.66 21.35
C ASN A 83 -22.98 -12.01 19.92
N LEU A 84 -22.22 -11.16 19.20
CA LEU A 84 -21.60 -11.41 17.88
C LEU A 84 -22.04 -12.70 17.11
N ARG A 85 -23.28 -12.73 16.59
CA ARG A 85 -23.82 -13.82 15.74
C ARG A 85 -24.65 -13.30 14.57
N LEU A 86 -24.05 -13.38 13.39
CA LEU A 86 -24.62 -13.03 12.08
C LEU A 86 -25.98 -13.67 11.78
N GLY A 87 -26.30 -14.82 12.40
CA GLY A 87 -27.57 -15.50 12.18
C GLY A 87 -28.81 -14.68 12.55
N ILE A 88 -28.70 -13.64 13.40
CA ILE A 88 -29.82 -12.74 13.71
C ILE A 88 -29.99 -11.67 12.63
N ALA A 89 -28.89 -11.13 12.10
CA ALA A 89 -28.93 -10.18 10.98
C ALA A 89 -29.37 -10.87 9.68
N GLU A 90 -28.86 -12.07 9.38
CA GLU A 90 -29.20 -12.87 8.18
C GLU A 90 -30.67 -13.34 8.19
N VAL A 91 -31.18 -13.77 9.35
CA VAL A 91 -32.60 -14.14 9.52
C VAL A 91 -33.49 -12.90 9.62
N GLY A 92 -33.00 -11.81 10.22
CA GLY A 92 -33.71 -10.54 10.31
C GLY A 92 -33.90 -9.86 8.95
N GLU A 93 -32.86 -9.80 8.12
CA GLU A 93 -32.89 -9.25 6.77
C GLU A 93 -33.75 -10.11 5.84
N SER A 94 -33.68 -11.44 5.94
CA SER A 94 -34.54 -12.35 5.15
C SER A 94 -36.02 -12.39 5.59
N ILE A 95 -36.35 -12.00 6.83
CA ILE A 95 -37.74 -11.96 7.35
C ILE A 95 -38.36 -10.56 7.27
N LEU A 96 -37.59 -9.51 7.56
CA LEU A 96 -38.10 -8.13 7.72
C LEU A 96 -37.84 -7.25 6.49
N GLY A 97 -36.88 -7.61 5.62
CA GLY A 97 -36.57 -6.85 4.40
C GLY A 97 -36.42 -5.35 4.65
N ASP A 98 -37.07 -4.54 3.80
CA ASP A 98 -37.09 -3.06 3.87
C ASP A 98 -37.64 -2.45 5.18
N ASN A 99 -38.07 -3.25 6.16
CA ASN A 99 -38.57 -2.77 7.45
C ASN A 99 -37.49 -2.63 8.55
N LEU A 100 -36.24 -2.98 8.28
CA LEU A 100 -35.08 -2.67 9.14
C LEU A 100 -34.50 -1.31 8.73
N ASN A 101 -35.00 -0.24 9.34
CA ASN A 101 -34.51 1.11 9.05
C ASN A 101 -33.38 1.48 10.03
N TYR A 102 -32.16 1.04 9.75
CA TYR A 102 -30.98 1.44 10.52
C TYR A 102 -30.67 2.92 10.24
N SER A 103 -30.65 3.74 11.28
CA SER A 103 -30.45 5.19 11.19
C SER A 103 -29.12 5.62 11.83
N GLN A 104 -28.72 6.86 11.57
CA GLN A 104 -27.56 7.48 12.20
C GLN A 104 -27.70 7.49 13.73
N GLY A 105 -28.92 7.56 14.25
CA GLY A 105 -29.21 7.46 15.68
C GLY A 105 -28.98 6.05 16.23
N ASP A 106 -29.29 5.01 15.44
CA ASP A 106 -29.00 3.63 15.83
C ASP A 106 -27.49 3.38 15.84
N TYR A 107 -26.77 3.84 14.80
CA TYR A 107 -25.30 3.83 14.78
C TYR A 107 -24.68 4.56 15.97
N PHE A 108 -25.21 5.75 16.31
CA PHE A 108 -24.78 6.49 17.48
C PHE A 108 -24.92 5.65 18.77
N ASN A 109 -26.04 4.95 18.93
CA ASN A 109 -26.31 4.14 20.13
C ASN A 109 -25.41 2.90 20.17
N ASP A 110 -25.30 2.17 19.06
CA ASP A 110 -24.45 0.97 18.95
C ASP A 110 -22.98 1.29 19.21
N PHE A 111 -22.52 2.45 18.72
CA PHE A 111 -21.15 2.91 18.96
C PHE A 111 -20.94 3.18 20.46
N GLY A 112 -21.95 3.72 21.13
CA GLY A 112 -21.95 3.91 22.58
C GLY A 112 -21.80 2.60 23.35
N ILE A 113 -22.49 1.54 22.92
CA ILE A 113 -22.36 0.21 23.53
C ILE A 113 -20.93 -0.33 23.36
N MET A 114 -20.35 -0.18 22.17
CA MET A 114 -18.96 -0.57 21.92
C MET A 114 -17.97 0.23 22.79
N VAL A 115 -18.15 1.55 22.88
CA VAL A 115 -17.31 2.42 23.73
C VAL A 115 -17.41 2.01 25.20
N GLU A 116 -18.61 1.70 25.69
CA GLU A 116 -18.82 1.23 27.06
C GLU A 116 -18.13 -0.13 27.29
N ALA A 117 -18.28 -1.07 26.36
CA ALA A 117 -17.62 -2.38 26.45
C ALA A 117 -16.09 -2.25 26.50
N ILE A 118 -15.50 -1.41 25.64
CA ILE A 118 -14.07 -1.08 25.64
C ILE A 118 -13.64 -0.40 26.95
N GLY A 119 -14.50 0.48 27.47
CA GLY A 119 -14.32 1.14 28.78
C GLY A 119 -14.21 0.13 29.92
N ASN A 120 -15.06 -0.89 29.90
CA ASN A 120 -15.17 -1.90 30.94
C ASN A 120 -14.13 -3.04 30.82
N ASP A 121 -13.53 -3.25 29.65
CA ASP A 121 -12.49 -4.26 29.46
C ASP A 121 -11.12 -3.76 29.94
N THR A 122 -10.64 -4.30 31.06
CA THR A 122 -9.32 -3.97 31.64
C THR A 122 -8.13 -4.42 30.78
N LEU A 123 -8.33 -5.34 29.83
CA LEU A 123 -7.29 -5.84 28.94
C LEU A 123 -7.01 -4.90 27.76
N ILE A 124 -7.90 -3.93 27.49
CA ILE A 124 -7.69 -2.92 26.45
C ILE A 124 -7.00 -1.69 27.06
N PRO A 125 -5.71 -1.43 26.75
CA PRO A 125 -4.95 -0.38 27.43
C PRO A 125 -5.20 1.02 26.85
N VAL A 126 -5.59 1.12 25.58
CA VAL A 126 -5.81 2.38 24.85
C VAL A 126 -7.28 2.45 24.47
N ARG A 127 -7.96 3.54 24.86
CA ARG A 127 -9.42 3.70 24.70
C ARG A 127 -9.83 4.95 23.92
N ASN A 128 -8.85 5.73 23.46
CA ASN A 128 -9.03 7.02 22.79
C ASN A 128 -8.53 7.01 21.34
N ASN A 129 -8.52 5.84 20.70
CA ASN A 129 -7.96 5.64 19.37
C ASN A 129 -8.97 5.02 18.38
N LEU A 130 -10.27 5.08 18.67
CA LEU A 130 -11.29 4.62 17.75
C LEU A 130 -11.37 5.56 16.54
N ILE A 131 -11.64 5.00 15.37
CA ILE A 131 -11.79 5.75 14.12
C ILE A 131 -13.21 5.50 13.62
N ALA A 132 -13.97 6.58 13.43
CA ALA A 132 -15.38 6.53 13.10
C ALA A 132 -15.81 7.83 12.37
N PRO A 133 -16.94 7.85 11.64
CA PRO A 133 -17.83 6.73 11.40
C PRO A 133 -17.44 5.84 10.21
N SER A 134 -16.45 6.24 9.41
CA SER A 134 -16.06 5.53 8.18
C SER A 134 -17.22 5.40 7.19
N VAL A 135 -18.05 6.44 7.09
CA VAL A 135 -19.22 6.44 6.19
C VAL A 135 -18.74 6.36 4.74
N ALA A 136 -19.23 5.37 4.02
CA ALA A 136 -19.09 5.27 2.58
C ALA A 136 -20.06 6.20 1.85
N THR A 137 -19.78 6.47 0.58
CA THR A 137 -20.71 7.26 -0.26
C THR A 137 -21.98 6.47 -0.51
N GLY A 138 -23.11 7.00 -0.06
CA GLY A 138 -24.39 6.29 -0.07
C GLY A 138 -25.50 7.13 0.56
N PRO A 139 -26.49 6.51 1.24
CA PRO A 139 -27.61 7.25 1.81
C PRO A 139 -27.22 8.17 2.98
N TRP A 140 -26.04 7.97 3.57
CA TRP A 140 -25.55 8.76 4.70
C TRP A 140 -24.44 9.70 4.25
N THR A 141 -24.44 10.91 4.80
CA THR A 141 -23.29 11.82 4.74
C THR A 141 -22.57 11.82 6.09
N PRO A 142 -21.28 12.19 6.15
CA PRO A 142 -20.60 12.36 7.43
C PRO A 142 -21.34 13.35 8.34
N GLU A 143 -21.80 14.47 7.79
CA GLU A 143 -22.56 15.50 8.51
C GLU A 143 -23.83 14.93 9.14
N SER A 144 -24.53 14.02 8.46
CA SER A 144 -25.73 13.38 9.02
C SER A 144 -25.44 12.58 10.29
N VAL A 145 -24.24 12.02 10.43
CA VAL A 145 -23.81 11.35 11.66
C VAL A 145 -23.42 12.38 12.72
N TRP A 146 -22.79 13.48 12.34
CA TRP A 146 -22.33 14.50 13.29
C TRP A 146 -23.48 15.27 13.92
N ASP A 147 -24.54 15.51 13.15
CA ASP A 147 -25.76 16.18 13.59
C ASP A 147 -26.50 15.41 14.70
N THR A 148 -26.18 14.13 14.91
CA THR A 148 -26.66 13.35 16.07
C THR A 148 -26.00 13.76 17.39
N GLY A 149 -24.90 14.52 17.35
CA GLY A 149 -24.03 14.80 18.49
C GLY A 149 -22.89 13.80 18.68
N PHE A 150 -22.72 12.84 17.74
CA PHE A 150 -21.73 11.75 17.79
C PHE A 150 -20.34 12.19 18.25
N VAL A 151 -19.76 13.19 17.58
CA VAL A 151 -18.39 13.63 17.87
C VAL A 151 -18.30 14.32 19.23
N GLY A 152 -19.35 15.04 19.66
CA GLY A 152 -19.40 15.67 20.97
C GLY A 152 -19.44 14.66 22.11
N VAL A 153 -20.24 13.59 21.95
CA VAL A 153 -20.43 12.56 22.99
C VAL A 153 -19.24 11.61 23.07
N TYR A 154 -18.68 11.19 21.93
CA TYR A 154 -17.63 10.17 21.88
C TYR A 154 -16.22 10.74 21.66
N SER A 155 -16.02 12.06 21.78
CA SER A 155 -14.73 12.70 21.49
C SER A 155 -13.55 12.06 22.22
N ASP A 156 -13.70 11.71 23.50
CA ASP A 156 -12.62 11.12 24.30
C ASP A 156 -12.25 9.70 23.87
N SER A 157 -13.14 9.02 23.15
CA SER A 157 -12.90 7.68 22.60
C SER A 157 -12.35 7.72 21.17
N LEU A 158 -12.57 8.81 20.45
CA LEU A 158 -12.20 8.99 19.04
C LEU A 158 -10.74 9.48 18.88
N GLY A 159 -9.94 8.71 18.15
CA GLY A 159 -8.59 9.11 17.71
C GLY A 159 -8.59 9.86 16.38
N ALA A 160 -9.53 9.57 15.48
CA ALA A 160 -9.71 10.26 14.21
C ALA A 160 -11.16 10.15 13.72
N LEU A 161 -11.52 11.05 12.80
CA LEU A 161 -12.74 10.96 12.01
C LEU A 161 -12.41 10.40 10.62
N ALA A 162 -13.33 9.64 10.02
CA ALA A 162 -13.06 8.92 8.78
C ALA A 162 -14.27 8.82 7.85
N VAL A 163 -13.96 8.69 6.55
CA VAL A 163 -14.89 8.43 5.44
C VAL A 163 -14.30 7.44 4.45
N GLU A 164 -15.14 6.87 3.61
CA GLU A 164 -14.77 6.00 2.50
C GLU A 164 -15.38 6.52 1.19
N HIS A 165 -14.61 6.49 0.10
CA HIS A 165 -15.09 6.99 -1.19
C HIS A 165 -14.40 6.32 -2.37
N TYR A 166 -15.19 5.79 -3.30
CA TYR A 166 -14.73 5.46 -4.65
C TYR A 166 -15.47 6.40 -5.61
N PRO A 167 -14.77 7.07 -6.54
CA PRO A 167 -15.38 8.04 -7.45
C PRO A 167 -16.25 7.40 -8.52
N ASP A 168 -16.13 6.08 -8.72
CA ASP A 168 -16.87 5.31 -9.70
C ASP A 168 -17.02 3.85 -9.23
N ASP A 169 -17.77 3.04 -9.97
CA ASP A 169 -18.07 1.65 -9.64
C ASP A 169 -18.08 0.76 -10.90
N ASN A 170 -17.44 -0.41 -10.81
CA ASN A 170 -17.50 -1.44 -11.85
C ASN A 170 -18.49 -2.57 -11.49
N CYS A 171 -19.44 -2.29 -10.59
CA CYS A 171 -20.25 -3.31 -9.93
C CYS A 171 -21.19 -4.04 -10.89
N ALA A 172 -21.75 -3.34 -11.89
CA ALA A 172 -22.58 -3.96 -12.92
C ALA A 172 -21.83 -4.99 -13.78
N ALA A 173 -20.51 -4.82 -13.98
CA ALA A 173 -19.70 -5.80 -14.71
C ALA A 173 -19.24 -6.95 -13.81
N ALA A 174 -18.86 -6.64 -12.57
CA ALA A 174 -18.40 -7.62 -11.59
C ALA A 174 -19.55 -8.54 -11.10
N PHE A 175 -20.75 -7.99 -10.97
CA PHE A 175 -21.94 -8.63 -10.41
C PHE A 175 -23.18 -8.41 -11.31
N PRO A 176 -23.23 -9.01 -12.51
CA PRO A 176 -24.23 -8.70 -13.54
C PRO A 176 -25.68 -8.99 -13.12
N ASP A 177 -25.88 -9.91 -12.18
CA ASP A 177 -27.21 -10.32 -11.70
C ASP A 177 -27.65 -9.60 -10.41
N SER A 178 -26.84 -8.67 -9.88
CA SER A 178 -27.07 -7.99 -8.60
C SER A 178 -27.80 -6.65 -8.72
N GLY A 179 -28.37 -6.32 -9.88
CA GLY A 179 -29.24 -5.16 -10.05
C GLY A 179 -28.53 -3.80 -10.18
N PHE A 180 -27.22 -3.77 -10.41
CA PHE A 180 -26.42 -2.54 -10.58
C PHE A 180 -26.63 -1.83 -11.93
N GLY A 181 -27.55 -2.29 -12.78
CA GLY A 181 -27.80 -1.73 -14.10
C GLY A 181 -26.81 -2.22 -15.16
N PRO A 182 -26.67 -1.52 -16.30
CA PRO A 182 -25.77 -1.93 -17.37
C PRO A 182 -24.30 -1.66 -17.01
N PRO A 183 -23.36 -2.54 -17.42
CA PRO A 183 -21.92 -2.28 -17.28
C PRO A 183 -21.49 -0.96 -17.94
N LYS A 184 -20.57 -0.25 -17.29
CA LYS A 184 -19.92 0.95 -17.84
C LYS A 184 -18.79 0.53 -18.80
N ASP A 185 -18.57 1.30 -19.86
CA ASP A 185 -17.47 1.08 -20.81
C ASP A 185 -16.18 1.74 -20.28
N PRO A 186 -15.12 0.98 -19.94
CA PRO A 186 -13.83 1.51 -19.48
C PRO A 186 -13.26 2.61 -20.38
N GLN A 187 -13.46 2.51 -21.70
CA GLN A 187 -12.94 3.49 -22.66
C GLN A 187 -13.60 4.86 -22.54
N THR A 188 -14.84 4.91 -22.04
CA THR A 188 -15.59 6.15 -21.86
C THR A 188 -15.33 6.81 -20.51
N VAL A 189 -14.96 6.03 -19.49
CA VAL A 189 -14.71 6.55 -18.14
C VAL A 189 -13.25 6.97 -17.93
N PHE A 190 -12.31 6.48 -18.74
CA PHE A 190 -10.88 6.73 -18.48
C PHE A 190 -10.54 8.23 -18.46
N SER A 191 -11.11 9.04 -19.33
CA SER A 191 -10.85 10.49 -19.37
C SER A 191 -11.26 11.23 -18.09
N ASN A 192 -12.17 10.67 -17.29
CA ASN A 192 -12.60 11.25 -16.02
C ASN A 192 -11.46 11.29 -14.98
N TYR A 193 -10.44 10.43 -15.13
CA TYR A 193 -9.28 10.36 -14.24
C TYR A 193 -8.07 11.17 -14.76
N LEU A 194 -8.08 11.55 -16.04
CA LEU A 194 -6.93 12.17 -16.71
C LEU A 194 -6.96 13.70 -16.64
N ASN A 195 -7.42 14.25 -15.52
CA ASN A 195 -7.54 15.68 -15.31
C ASN A 195 -7.59 16.01 -13.80
N HIS A 196 -7.19 17.23 -13.49
CA HIS A 196 -7.10 17.76 -12.13
C HIS A 196 -8.45 17.97 -11.45
N THR A 197 -9.49 18.31 -12.23
CA THR A 197 -10.85 18.50 -11.70
C THR A 197 -11.39 17.24 -11.04
N SER A 198 -10.94 16.05 -11.46
CA SER A 198 -11.27 14.77 -10.84
C SER A 198 -11.04 14.78 -9.32
N GLY A 199 -9.83 15.11 -8.87
CA GLY A 199 -9.51 15.14 -7.44
C GLY A 199 -10.27 16.24 -6.68
N ILE A 200 -10.44 17.41 -7.30
CA ILE A 200 -11.17 18.54 -6.71
C ILE A 200 -12.64 18.18 -6.47
N ASP A 201 -13.30 17.60 -7.48
CA ASP A 201 -14.72 17.27 -7.45
C ASP A 201 -15.01 16.20 -6.39
N ILE A 202 -14.15 15.17 -6.28
CA ILE A 202 -14.27 14.12 -5.27
C ILE A 202 -14.19 14.73 -3.85
N ILE A 203 -13.23 15.62 -3.62
CA ILE A 203 -12.99 16.20 -2.29
C ILE A 203 -13.99 17.29 -1.91
N SER A 204 -14.64 17.91 -2.90
CA SER A 204 -15.61 18.98 -2.67
C SER A 204 -16.72 18.61 -1.68
N ALA A 205 -17.16 17.34 -1.68
CA ALA A 205 -18.18 16.81 -0.78
C ALA A 205 -17.74 16.78 0.69
N TYR A 206 -16.43 16.81 0.96
CA TYR A 206 -15.86 16.64 2.30
C TYR A 206 -15.21 17.90 2.87
N LEU A 207 -15.31 19.06 2.21
CA LEU A 207 -14.69 20.30 2.70
C LEU A 207 -15.28 20.81 4.02
N ASN A 208 -16.61 20.73 4.17
CA ASN A 208 -17.26 20.97 5.45
C ASN A 208 -16.75 19.98 6.49
N SER A 209 -16.54 18.74 6.04
CA SER A 209 -16.16 17.66 6.90
C SER A 209 -14.75 17.81 7.47
N THR A 210 -13.78 18.14 6.62
CA THR A 210 -12.41 18.37 7.07
C THR A 210 -12.33 19.57 8.01
N ASN A 211 -13.08 20.65 7.74
CA ASN A 211 -13.17 21.81 8.63
C ASN A 211 -13.76 21.45 10.01
N PHE A 212 -14.85 20.67 10.04
CA PHE A 212 -15.45 20.21 11.30
C PHE A 212 -14.48 19.36 12.13
N ALA A 213 -13.75 18.45 11.49
CA ALA A 213 -12.74 17.63 12.15
C ALA A 213 -11.64 18.50 12.78
N GLN A 214 -11.13 19.50 12.05
CA GLN A 214 -10.14 20.47 12.55
C GLN A 214 -10.66 21.26 13.76
N GLN A 215 -11.91 21.74 13.72
CA GLN A 215 -12.53 22.47 14.84
C GLN A 215 -12.69 21.61 16.10
N ASN A 216 -12.82 20.29 15.95
CA ASN A 216 -12.89 19.34 17.04
C ASN A 216 -11.52 18.72 17.41
N GLY A 217 -10.42 19.21 16.83
CA GLY A 217 -9.07 18.72 17.09
C GLY A 217 -8.86 17.26 16.69
N LYS A 218 -9.58 16.78 15.67
CA LYS A 218 -9.49 15.41 15.16
C LYS A 218 -8.84 15.37 13.77
N PRO A 219 -7.92 14.42 13.51
CA PRO A 219 -7.54 14.06 12.16
C PRO A 219 -8.76 13.61 11.35
N PHE A 220 -8.76 13.89 10.03
CA PHE A 220 -9.78 13.40 9.10
C PHE A 220 -9.13 12.49 8.06
N LEU A 221 -9.63 11.25 7.92
CA LEU A 221 -9.02 10.22 7.10
C LEU A 221 -9.94 9.80 5.95
N MET A 222 -9.36 9.67 4.75
CA MET A 222 -9.96 8.90 3.65
C MET A 222 -9.57 7.45 3.90
N PHE A 223 -10.38 6.77 4.71
CA PHE A 223 -10.01 5.50 5.34
C PHE A 223 -10.14 4.31 4.40
N GLU A 224 -10.87 4.49 3.30
CA GLU A 224 -10.83 3.60 2.15
C GLU A 224 -11.17 4.35 0.87
N THR A 225 -10.34 4.19 -0.15
CA THR A 225 -10.59 4.71 -1.49
C THR A 225 -9.83 3.90 -2.51
N ASN A 226 -10.27 3.95 -3.77
CA ASN A 226 -9.46 3.62 -4.93
C ASN A 226 -10.13 4.19 -6.20
N SER A 227 -9.63 3.85 -7.38
CA SER A 227 -10.16 4.32 -8.66
C SER A 227 -11.64 3.99 -8.88
N ALA A 228 -12.07 2.75 -8.66
CA ALA A 228 -13.49 2.39 -8.70
C ALA A 228 -13.78 1.19 -7.79
N SER A 229 -14.97 1.14 -7.20
CA SER A 229 -15.38 0.01 -6.36
C SER A 229 -15.61 -1.26 -7.19
N CYS A 230 -15.84 -2.39 -6.52
CA CYS A 230 -16.05 -3.70 -7.16
C CYS A 230 -14.84 -4.15 -8.02
N GLY A 231 -13.63 -3.99 -7.48
CA GLY A 231 -12.38 -4.47 -8.09
C GLY A 231 -11.77 -3.57 -9.16
N GLY A 232 -12.38 -2.42 -9.46
CA GLY A 232 -11.88 -1.46 -10.44
C GLY A 232 -12.16 -1.84 -11.90
N PHE A 233 -11.77 -0.97 -12.81
CA PHE A 233 -11.94 -1.14 -14.25
C PHE A 233 -10.64 -1.66 -14.90
N PRO A 234 -10.61 -2.90 -15.43
CA PRO A 234 -9.46 -3.39 -16.19
C PRO A 234 -9.12 -2.47 -17.37
N GLY A 235 -7.84 -2.07 -17.51
CA GLY A 235 -7.40 -1.11 -18.53
C GLY A 235 -7.41 0.34 -18.08
N VAL A 236 -8.11 0.66 -16.98
CA VAL A 236 -8.13 1.99 -16.37
C VAL A 236 -7.45 1.93 -15.01
N SER A 237 -7.99 1.18 -14.06
CA SER A 237 -7.52 1.04 -12.67
C SER A 237 -6.08 0.54 -12.55
N ASP A 238 -5.61 -0.21 -13.55
CA ASP A 238 -4.26 -0.78 -13.63
C ASP A 238 -3.33 0.00 -14.59
N SER A 239 -3.59 1.31 -14.78
CA SER A 239 -2.86 2.17 -15.73
C SER A 239 -2.02 3.26 -15.05
N PHE A 240 -1.02 3.78 -15.78
CA PHE A 240 -0.21 4.93 -15.39
C PHE A 240 -1.05 6.20 -15.17
N GLY A 241 -2.16 6.35 -15.91
CA GLY A 241 -3.12 7.43 -15.72
C GLY A 241 -3.70 7.42 -14.30
N ILE A 242 -3.95 6.24 -13.75
CA ILE A 242 -4.38 6.08 -12.36
C ILE A 242 -3.25 6.33 -11.36
N ALA A 243 -1.99 6.09 -11.73
CA ALA A 243 -0.86 6.52 -10.91
C ALA A 243 -0.78 8.07 -10.81
N LEU A 244 -0.95 8.77 -11.93
CA LEU A 244 -1.00 10.24 -11.94
C LEU A 244 -2.23 10.77 -11.18
N TRP A 245 -3.41 10.19 -11.43
CA TRP A 245 -4.65 10.51 -10.72
C TRP A 245 -4.52 10.31 -9.21
N ALA A 246 -4.04 9.15 -8.74
CA ALA A 246 -3.93 8.86 -7.31
C ALA A 246 -2.91 9.78 -6.62
N LEU A 247 -1.85 10.16 -7.34
CA LEU A 247 -0.88 11.15 -6.86
C LEU A 247 -1.54 12.53 -6.71
N ASP A 248 -2.21 13.04 -7.75
CA ASP A 248 -2.91 14.33 -7.73
C ASP A 248 -4.04 14.37 -6.69
N TYR A 249 -4.87 13.33 -6.65
CA TYR A 249 -5.94 13.16 -5.67
C TYR A 249 -5.40 13.09 -4.24
N GLY A 250 -4.27 12.42 -4.02
CA GLY A 250 -3.57 12.42 -2.73
C GLY A 250 -3.11 13.81 -2.29
N LEU A 251 -2.59 14.61 -3.22
CA LEU A 251 -2.20 16.00 -2.95
C LEU A 251 -3.41 16.91 -2.71
N GLN A 252 -4.53 16.71 -3.43
CA GLN A 252 -5.80 17.42 -3.15
C GLN A 252 -6.38 17.09 -1.77
N MET A 253 -6.33 15.82 -1.36
CA MET A 253 -6.73 15.42 -0.02
C MET A 253 -5.92 16.18 1.04
N ALA A 254 -4.60 16.21 0.91
CA ALA A 254 -3.73 16.93 1.83
C ALA A 254 -4.00 18.45 1.83
N TYR A 255 -4.19 19.06 0.64
CA TYR A 255 -4.58 20.47 0.51
C TYR A 255 -5.89 20.79 1.22
N SER A 256 -6.80 19.81 1.26
CA SER A 256 -8.13 19.95 1.87
C SER A 256 -8.20 19.50 3.33
N ASN A 257 -7.05 19.38 4.02
CA ASN A 257 -6.92 18.98 5.44
C ASN A 257 -7.28 17.52 5.77
N PHE A 258 -7.22 16.61 4.80
CA PHE A 258 -7.12 15.18 5.16
C PHE A 258 -5.75 14.90 5.77
N SER A 259 -5.74 14.11 6.83
CA SER A 259 -4.52 13.68 7.53
C SER A 259 -3.92 12.40 6.97
N GLY A 260 -4.63 11.71 6.08
CA GLY A 260 -4.16 10.51 5.42
C GLY A 260 -5.24 9.86 4.57
N ALA A 261 -4.79 9.03 3.62
CA ALA A 261 -5.65 8.25 2.75
C ALA A 261 -5.13 6.81 2.66
N LEU A 262 -6.05 5.84 2.53
CA LEU A 262 -5.73 4.43 2.41
C LEU A 262 -6.30 3.88 1.10
N LEU A 263 -5.38 3.48 0.22
CA LEU A 263 -5.73 2.81 -1.04
C LEU A 263 -6.11 1.36 -0.72
N HIS A 264 -7.33 0.97 -1.09
CA HIS A 264 -7.80 -0.39 -0.86
C HIS A 264 -7.00 -1.40 -1.67
N VAL A 265 -6.74 -2.55 -1.06
CA VAL A 265 -6.10 -3.71 -1.69
C VAL A 265 -7.02 -4.90 -1.45
N GLY A 266 -7.53 -5.49 -2.52
CA GLY A 266 -8.35 -6.68 -2.45
C GLY A 266 -7.64 -7.90 -3.02
N GLY A 267 -8.40 -8.95 -3.30
CA GLY A 267 -7.88 -10.24 -3.77
C GLY A 267 -7.09 -10.13 -5.08
N GLU A 268 -6.62 -11.28 -5.60
CA GLU A 268 -5.80 -11.33 -6.82
C GLU A 268 -6.51 -10.72 -8.06
N ASP A 269 -7.84 -10.66 -8.04
CA ASP A 269 -8.68 -10.22 -9.16
C ASP A 269 -8.91 -8.70 -9.21
N ASP A 270 -8.52 -7.96 -8.17
CA ASP A 270 -8.73 -6.51 -8.12
C ASP A 270 -7.69 -5.78 -8.98
N THR A 271 -8.18 -5.02 -9.95
CA THR A 271 -7.34 -4.32 -10.94
C THR A 271 -6.68 -3.07 -10.39
N TYR A 272 -7.23 -2.47 -9.35
CA TYR A 272 -6.66 -1.28 -8.70
C TYR A 272 -5.54 -1.60 -7.71
N ASN A 273 -5.12 -2.86 -7.60
CA ASN A 273 -4.19 -3.30 -6.57
C ASN A 273 -2.83 -2.60 -6.73
N PRO A 274 -2.27 -2.00 -5.65
CA PRO A 274 -0.90 -1.51 -5.67
C PRO A 274 0.12 -2.65 -5.78
N PHE A 275 -0.23 -3.85 -5.32
CA PHE A 275 0.59 -5.03 -5.47
C PHE A 275 -0.29 -6.28 -5.45
N THR A 276 0.07 -7.28 -6.25
CA THR A 276 -0.68 -8.53 -6.39
C THR A 276 0.27 -9.71 -6.24
N PRO A 277 -0.02 -10.69 -5.36
CA PRO A 277 0.79 -11.90 -5.27
C PRO A 277 0.62 -12.76 -6.53
N PRO A 278 1.59 -13.63 -6.86
CA PRO A 278 1.36 -14.67 -7.85
C PRO A 278 0.33 -15.67 -7.33
N PRO A 279 -0.41 -16.36 -8.22
CA PRO A 279 -1.29 -17.44 -7.83
C PRO A 279 -0.58 -18.47 -6.93
N THR A 280 -1.29 -19.08 -5.99
CA THR A 280 -0.71 -20.01 -4.99
C THR A 280 0.19 -21.08 -5.62
N ASN A 281 -0.20 -21.65 -6.77
CA ASN A 281 0.56 -22.68 -7.48
C ASN A 281 1.83 -22.16 -8.20
N MET A 282 1.99 -20.84 -8.31
CA MET A 282 3.14 -20.16 -8.93
C MET A 282 4.04 -19.46 -7.91
N SER A 283 3.59 -19.29 -6.66
CA SER A 283 4.28 -18.60 -5.56
C SER A 283 5.71 -19.09 -5.23
N THR A 284 6.12 -20.25 -5.74
CA THR A 284 7.47 -20.82 -5.52
C THR A 284 8.50 -20.39 -6.57
N PHE A 285 8.08 -19.83 -7.71
CA PHE A 285 8.98 -19.43 -8.79
C PHE A 285 8.67 -18.05 -9.38
N ASP A 286 7.44 -17.56 -9.24
CA ASP A 286 7.03 -16.22 -9.63
C ASP A 286 7.12 -15.24 -8.46
N GLN A 287 7.32 -13.96 -8.78
CA GLN A 287 7.38 -12.88 -7.79
C GLN A 287 6.08 -12.08 -7.78
N TRP A 288 6.04 -10.94 -7.08
CA TRP A 288 4.85 -10.09 -7.03
C TRP A 288 4.74 -9.24 -8.31
N THR A 289 3.52 -8.82 -8.61
CA THR A 289 3.26 -7.73 -9.56
C THR A 289 3.06 -6.45 -8.76
N VAL A 290 3.72 -5.36 -9.16
CA VAL A 290 3.46 -4.02 -8.59
C VAL A 290 2.61 -3.24 -9.58
N GLY A 291 1.44 -2.79 -9.14
CA GLY A 291 0.53 -1.99 -9.95
C GLY A 291 0.99 -0.53 -10.08
N PRO A 292 0.59 0.18 -11.15
CA PRO A 292 0.97 1.58 -11.37
C PRO A 292 0.68 2.49 -10.17
N ILE A 293 -0.44 2.29 -9.48
CA ILE A 293 -0.85 3.12 -8.34
C ILE A 293 0.14 3.08 -7.16
N PHE A 294 0.98 2.03 -7.05
CA PHE A 294 2.04 1.99 -6.04
C PHE A 294 3.13 3.04 -6.29
N TYR A 295 3.42 3.37 -7.55
CA TYR A 295 4.36 4.45 -7.88
C TYR A 295 3.83 5.81 -7.41
N ALA A 296 2.49 6.01 -7.42
CA ALA A 296 1.87 7.19 -6.86
C ALA A 296 2.14 7.30 -5.35
N ALA A 297 1.97 6.20 -4.60
CA ALA A 297 2.26 6.18 -3.16
C ALA A 297 3.73 6.51 -2.85
N VAL A 298 4.67 6.02 -3.68
CA VAL A 298 6.09 6.38 -3.57
C VAL A 298 6.33 7.86 -3.83
N ALA A 299 5.75 8.41 -4.91
CA ALA A 299 5.88 9.82 -5.26
C ALA A 299 5.24 10.75 -4.21
N VAL A 300 4.08 10.39 -3.65
CA VAL A 300 3.44 11.11 -2.53
C VAL A 300 4.37 11.11 -1.31
N ALA A 301 4.96 9.95 -0.97
CA ALA A 301 5.86 9.84 0.16
C ALA A 301 7.10 10.74 0.01
N GLU A 302 7.70 10.83 -1.19
CA GLU A 302 8.82 11.77 -1.41
C GLU A 302 8.37 13.23 -1.49
N THR A 303 7.14 13.50 -1.93
CA THR A 303 6.57 14.85 -2.00
C THR A 303 6.45 15.48 -0.62
N PHE A 304 5.99 14.71 0.38
CA PHE A 304 5.90 15.16 1.77
C PHE A 304 7.18 14.89 2.58
N GLY A 305 8.01 13.93 2.19
CA GLY A 305 9.19 13.58 2.97
C GLY A 305 8.84 12.98 4.34
N SER A 306 9.76 13.10 5.29
CA SER A 306 9.72 12.42 6.60
C SER A 306 9.61 13.36 7.79
N SER A 307 9.60 14.68 7.57
CA SER A 307 9.57 15.70 8.63
C SER A 307 8.29 15.66 9.49
N ASN A 308 7.16 15.21 8.93
CA ASN A 308 5.80 15.39 9.46
C ASN A 308 5.39 16.87 9.71
N ALA A 309 6.07 17.82 9.08
CA ALA A 309 5.82 19.26 9.20
C ALA A 309 5.43 19.91 7.87
N SER A 310 5.14 19.08 6.86
CA SER A 310 4.86 19.54 5.52
C SER A 310 3.52 20.25 5.43
N GLN A 311 3.45 21.28 4.59
CA GLN A 311 2.24 21.99 4.25
C GLN A 311 2.14 22.08 2.73
N ILE A 312 0.94 22.05 2.18
CA ILE A 312 0.74 22.02 0.73
C ILE A 312 -0.26 23.09 0.32
N ILE A 313 -0.03 23.66 -0.87
CA ILE A 313 -0.99 24.51 -1.56
C ILE A 313 -1.08 24.06 -3.02
N ASP A 314 -2.32 23.97 -3.51
CA ASP A 314 -2.60 23.91 -4.94
C ASP A 314 -2.33 25.28 -5.57
N LEU A 315 -1.42 25.32 -6.54
CA LEU A 315 -0.99 26.55 -7.18
C LEU A 315 -1.98 27.07 -8.23
N GLN A 316 -2.98 26.26 -8.60
CA GLN A 316 -3.84 26.52 -9.77
C GLN A 316 -2.97 26.87 -11.00
N ALA A 317 -1.90 26.09 -11.17
CA ALA A 317 -0.81 26.39 -12.08
C ALA A 317 -1.26 26.48 -13.54
N ASN A 318 -0.42 27.09 -14.39
CA ASN A 318 -0.60 27.11 -15.84
C ASN A 318 -1.96 27.67 -16.29
N ALA A 319 -2.42 28.75 -15.64
CA ALA A 319 -3.74 29.34 -15.85
C ALA A 319 -4.89 28.35 -15.58
N VAL A 320 -4.78 27.60 -14.49
CA VAL A 320 -5.77 26.59 -14.05
C VAL A 320 -5.97 25.50 -15.12
N ASN A 321 -4.89 25.10 -15.79
CA ASN A 321 -4.98 24.04 -16.79
C ASN A 321 -5.15 22.67 -16.12
N ILE A 322 -6.29 22.04 -16.37
CA ILE A 322 -6.66 20.76 -15.77
C ILE A 322 -5.75 19.60 -16.16
N PHE A 323 -4.95 19.73 -17.22
CA PHE A 323 -4.02 18.68 -17.66
C PHE A 323 -2.60 18.87 -17.12
N THR A 324 -2.30 20.03 -16.54
CA THR A 324 -0.97 20.36 -16.01
C THR A 324 -1.05 21.04 -14.63
N PRO A 325 -1.68 20.40 -13.63
CA PRO A 325 -1.72 20.97 -12.28
C PRO A 325 -0.35 21.03 -11.63
N GLY A 326 -0.25 21.83 -10.58
CA GLY A 326 0.97 21.99 -9.81
C GLY A 326 0.72 22.39 -8.36
N TYR A 327 1.60 21.96 -7.49
CA TYR A 327 1.53 22.18 -6.05
C TYR A 327 2.84 22.72 -5.52
N ALA A 328 2.76 23.55 -4.48
CA ALA A 328 3.91 23.94 -3.68
C ALA A 328 3.85 23.25 -2.32
N ILE A 329 4.98 22.66 -1.92
CA ILE A 329 5.13 21.97 -0.65
C ILE A 329 6.14 22.74 0.18
N TYR A 330 5.73 23.07 1.39
CA TYR A 330 6.51 23.78 2.39
C TYR A 330 6.91 22.81 3.50
N GLU A 331 8.11 23.00 4.04
CA GLU A 331 8.60 22.32 5.23
C GLU A 331 8.85 23.36 6.32
N ASN A 332 8.15 23.24 7.45
CA ASN A 332 8.23 24.21 8.54
C ASN A 332 8.02 25.67 8.06
N GLY A 333 7.06 25.87 7.14
CA GLY A 333 6.75 27.17 6.54
C GLY A 333 7.72 27.66 5.46
N ASN A 334 8.76 26.90 5.11
CA ASN A 334 9.71 27.25 4.04
C ASN A 334 9.40 26.45 2.77
N LEU A 335 9.35 27.09 1.61
CA LEU A 335 9.11 26.40 0.35
C LEU A 335 10.24 25.38 0.07
N ALA A 336 9.88 24.11 -0.01
CA ALA A 336 10.82 23.01 -0.10
C ALA A 336 10.78 22.31 -1.46
N ARG A 337 9.57 22.09 -2.00
CA ARG A 337 9.36 21.32 -3.23
C ARG A 337 8.23 21.91 -4.07
N VAL A 338 8.28 21.62 -5.37
CA VAL A 338 7.19 21.88 -6.32
C VAL A 338 6.86 20.58 -7.03
N ALA A 339 5.59 20.21 -7.02
CA ALA A 339 5.06 19.04 -7.71
C ALA A 339 4.34 19.50 -8.98
N LEU A 340 4.69 18.92 -10.14
CA LEU A 340 4.18 19.34 -11.45
C LEU A 340 3.72 18.13 -12.26
N PHE A 341 2.56 18.23 -12.91
CA PHE A 341 1.94 17.13 -13.62
C PHE A 341 1.80 17.41 -15.10
N ASN A 342 1.68 16.34 -15.90
CA ASN A 342 1.29 16.35 -17.30
C ASN A 342 0.46 15.10 -17.60
N TYR A 343 -0.86 15.28 -17.75
CA TYR A 343 -1.81 14.20 -18.04
C TYR A 343 -1.87 13.80 -19.53
N VAL A 344 -1.17 14.52 -20.41
CA VAL A 344 -1.26 14.31 -21.86
C VAL A 344 -0.39 13.12 -22.27
N THR A 345 -0.94 12.20 -23.07
CA THR A 345 -0.14 11.25 -23.82
C THR A 345 0.25 11.84 -25.16
N ASP A 346 1.55 12.00 -25.39
CA ASP A 346 2.09 12.44 -26.68
C ASP A 346 3.45 11.80 -26.95
N PRO A 347 3.49 10.71 -27.75
CA PRO A 347 4.73 9.99 -28.06
C PRO A 347 5.76 10.83 -28.83
N THR A 348 5.37 11.97 -29.40
CA THR A 348 6.27 12.86 -30.15
C THR A 348 7.11 13.74 -29.24
N GLY A 349 6.72 13.87 -27.97
CA GLY A 349 7.32 14.76 -26.98
C GLY A 349 6.91 16.23 -27.13
N ALA A 350 6.09 16.59 -28.13
CA ALA A 350 5.67 17.97 -28.40
C ALA A 350 4.81 18.58 -27.28
N SER A 351 4.14 17.73 -26.49
CA SER A 351 3.35 18.13 -25.33
C SER A 351 4.15 18.22 -24.02
N THR A 352 5.48 18.07 -24.08
CA THR A 352 6.36 18.44 -22.97
C THR A 352 6.29 19.94 -22.76
N TYR A 353 5.83 20.40 -21.59
CA TYR A 353 5.81 21.82 -21.28
C TYR A 353 6.99 22.22 -20.39
N THR A 354 7.29 23.51 -20.36
CA THR A 354 8.28 24.10 -19.44
C THR A 354 7.55 24.91 -18.39
N ALA A 355 7.68 24.51 -17.12
CA ALA A 355 7.19 25.26 -15.97
C ALA A 355 8.22 26.34 -15.59
N SER A 356 7.81 27.61 -15.63
CA SER A 356 8.61 28.74 -15.15
C SER A 356 8.31 28.99 -13.67
N ILE A 357 9.14 28.44 -12.79
CA ILE A 357 8.98 28.56 -11.33
C ILE A 357 9.61 29.88 -10.86
N SER A 358 8.83 30.74 -10.23
CA SER A 358 9.29 31.96 -9.55
C SER A 358 8.84 31.94 -8.09
N ILE A 359 9.65 32.52 -7.20
CA ILE A 359 9.39 32.53 -5.76
C ILE A 359 9.15 33.98 -5.32
N THR A 360 7.88 34.36 -5.20
CA THR A 360 7.51 35.73 -4.78
C THR A 360 7.93 35.95 -3.32
N GLY A 361 8.71 36.99 -3.06
CA GLY A 361 9.21 37.30 -1.72
C GLY A 361 10.35 36.39 -1.23
N GLY A 362 10.90 35.53 -2.11
CA GLY A 362 12.05 34.68 -1.83
C GLY A 362 13.11 34.76 -2.92
N THR A 363 14.17 33.95 -2.76
CA THR A 363 15.27 33.88 -3.74
C THR A 363 15.17 32.55 -4.49
N VAL A 364 15.20 32.61 -5.83
CA VAL A 364 15.33 31.41 -6.65
C VAL A 364 16.74 30.81 -6.46
N PRO A 365 16.87 29.51 -6.13
CA PRO A 365 18.18 28.88 -5.96
C PRO A 365 18.95 28.89 -7.28
N SER A 366 20.28 28.72 -7.26
CA SER A 366 21.08 28.70 -8.50
C SER A 366 20.80 27.46 -9.37
N GLN A 367 20.31 26.39 -8.74
CA GLN A 367 19.89 25.16 -9.39
C GLN A 367 18.85 24.44 -8.53
N VAL A 368 18.09 23.54 -9.13
CA VAL A 368 17.17 22.62 -8.46
C VAL A 368 17.46 21.18 -8.88
N SER A 369 16.99 20.24 -8.08
CA SER A 369 17.03 18.81 -8.41
C SER A 369 15.63 18.31 -8.77
N VAL A 370 15.52 17.45 -9.78
CA VAL A 370 14.22 16.97 -10.27
C VAL A 370 14.23 15.45 -10.40
N LYS A 371 13.23 14.79 -9.81
CA LYS A 371 12.88 13.39 -10.04
C LYS A 371 11.61 13.32 -10.88
N TYR A 372 11.55 12.33 -11.77
CA TYR A 372 10.42 12.15 -12.66
C TYR A 372 9.73 10.81 -12.46
N LEU A 373 8.41 10.82 -12.46
CA LEU A 373 7.54 9.67 -12.65
C LEU A 373 7.11 9.64 -14.13
N LEU A 374 7.55 8.65 -14.89
CA LEU A 374 7.37 8.60 -16.35
C LEU A 374 6.84 7.25 -16.84
N ALA A 375 6.07 7.29 -17.92
CA ALA A 375 5.67 6.14 -18.72
C ALA A 375 5.44 6.56 -20.19
N PRO A 376 5.45 5.63 -21.17
CA PRO A 376 5.20 5.96 -22.58
C PRO A 376 3.79 6.49 -22.89
N SER A 377 2.80 6.17 -22.06
CA SER A 377 1.42 6.65 -22.20
C SER A 377 0.68 6.54 -20.87
N VAL A 378 -0.44 7.25 -20.73
CA VAL A 378 -1.33 7.11 -19.56
C VAL A 378 -1.97 5.73 -19.49
N ALA A 379 -2.07 5.00 -20.61
CA ALA A 379 -2.58 3.64 -20.63
C ALA A 379 -1.51 2.57 -20.31
N GLU A 380 -0.25 2.96 -20.07
CA GLU A 380 0.83 2.03 -19.75
C GLU A 380 0.59 1.33 -18.42
N LYS A 381 0.92 0.03 -18.33
CA LYS A 381 0.70 -0.78 -17.12
C LYS A 381 1.99 -1.20 -16.43
N THR A 382 3.10 -1.25 -17.14
CA THR A 382 4.32 -1.93 -16.69
C THR A 382 5.59 -1.11 -16.86
N ASN A 383 5.75 -0.41 -17.99
CA ASN A 383 6.94 0.38 -18.29
C ASN A 383 6.89 1.75 -17.60
N ILE A 384 6.89 1.73 -16.27
CA ILE A 384 6.78 2.90 -15.40
C ILE A 384 8.09 3.04 -14.64
N THR A 385 8.58 4.27 -14.55
CA THR A 385 9.79 4.60 -13.81
C THR A 385 9.58 5.74 -12.83
N TRP A 386 10.13 5.60 -11.62
CA TRP A 386 10.34 6.68 -10.67
C TRP A 386 11.83 6.98 -10.58
N ALA A 387 12.22 8.21 -10.93
CA ALA A 387 13.63 8.63 -11.02
C ALA A 387 14.49 7.64 -11.84
N GLY A 388 13.97 7.12 -12.95
CA GLY A 388 14.68 6.15 -13.81
C GLY A 388 14.71 4.70 -13.29
N GLN A 389 14.11 4.41 -12.14
CA GLN A 389 14.03 3.08 -11.57
C GLN A 389 12.63 2.47 -11.71
N THR A 390 12.55 1.15 -11.85
CA THR A 390 11.28 0.41 -11.99
C THR A 390 11.17 -0.71 -10.96
N LEU A 391 9.96 -1.07 -10.58
CA LEU A 391 9.66 -2.22 -9.72
C LEU A 391 9.47 -3.52 -10.53
N SER A 392 9.88 -3.54 -11.80
CA SER A 392 9.76 -4.66 -12.74
C SER A 392 8.32 -4.91 -13.22
N GLY A 393 8.17 -5.80 -14.21
CA GLY A 393 6.88 -6.15 -14.78
C GLY A 393 6.08 -7.17 -13.96
N THR A 394 5.03 -7.70 -14.59
CA THR A 394 4.15 -8.72 -14.01
C THR A 394 4.93 -9.92 -13.49
N PHE A 395 4.72 -10.25 -12.22
CA PHE A 395 5.37 -11.35 -11.49
C PHE A 395 6.90 -11.30 -11.44
N GLN A 396 7.50 -10.12 -11.55
CA GLN A 396 8.95 -9.91 -11.58
C GLN A 396 9.46 -9.02 -10.44
N SER A 397 8.58 -8.61 -9.53
CA SER A 397 8.91 -7.71 -8.43
C SER A 397 9.17 -8.46 -7.14
N ASP A 398 10.38 -8.30 -6.61
CA ASP A 398 10.75 -8.68 -5.24
C ASP A 398 10.63 -7.49 -4.27
N GLY A 399 9.96 -6.41 -4.69
CA GLY A 399 9.77 -5.20 -3.91
C GLY A 399 10.99 -4.26 -3.90
N ARG A 400 12.00 -4.47 -4.76
CA ARG A 400 13.16 -3.59 -4.90
C ARG A 400 13.14 -2.84 -6.23
N PHE A 401 13.47 -1.56 -6.19
CA PHE A 401 13.70 -0.77 -7.39
C PHE A 401 14.91 -1.32 -8.17
N LYS A 402 14.72 -1.56 -9.46
CA LYS A 402 15.75 -1.98 -10.42
C LYS A 402 16.10 -0.80 -11.33
N GLY A 403 17.35 -0.76 -11.77
CA GLY A 403 17.90 0.35 -12.54
C GLY A 403 18.61 1.38 -11.65
N SER A 404 19.15 2.42 -12.29
CA SER A 404 19.90 3.48 -11.61
C SER A 404 19.00 4.67 -11.33
N GLU A 405 19.05 5.19 -10.09
CA GLU A 405 18.38 6.43 -9.77
C GLU A 405 18.99 7.58 -10.59
N THR A 406 18.11 8.38 -11.19
CA THR A 406 18.43 9.52 -12.03
C THR A 406 17.73 10.75 -11.46
N ILE A 407 18.53 11.67 -10.93
CA ILE A 407 18.10 12.98 -10.46
C ILE A 407 18.68 14.02 -11.42
N GLN A 408 17.83 14.79 -12.08
CA GLN A 408 18.28 15.85 -12.98
C GLN A 408 18.59 17.12 -12.20
N THR A 409 19.73 17.75 -12.51
CA THR A 409 20.05 19.10 -12.03
C THR A 409 19.65 20.13 -13.08
N VAL A 410 18.79 21.07 -12.71
CA VAL A 410 18.33 22.14 -13.58
C VAL A 410 18.91 23.47 -13.08
N PRO A 411 19.74 24.18 -13.87
CA PRO A 411 20.22 25.51 -13.50
C PRO A 411 19.06 26.52 -13.57
N CYS A 412 19.00 27.43 -12.62
CA CYS A 412 18.00 28.50 -12.61
C CYS A 412 18.65 29.85 -12.89
N ASP A 413 17.90 30.77 -13.52
CA ASP A 413 18.34 32.14 -13.75
C ASP A 413 17.97 33.01 -12.53
N GLN A 414 18.94 33.22 -11.66
CA GLN A 414 18.77 34.07 -10.48
C GLN A 414 18.63 35.56 -10.82
N THR A 415 19.07 36.00 -11.99
CA THR A 415 18.93 37.38 -12.44
C THR A 415 17.49 37.64 -12.91
N ALA A 416 16.92 36.70 -13.66
CA ALA A 416 15.51 36.73 -14.06
C ALA A 416 14.56 36.32 -12.92
N GLY A 417 15.06 35.63 -11.89
CA GLY A 417 14.27 35.12 -10.78
C GLY A 417 13.37 33.96 -11.18
N ILE A 418 13.82 33.11 -12.10
CA ILE A 418 13.03 32.01 -12.69
C ILE A 418 13.87 30.72 -12.74
N CYS A 419 13.24 29.58 -12.44
CA CYS A 419 13.76 28.27 -12.76
C CYS A 419 12.87 27.57 -13.80
N GLU A 420 13.45 27.13 -14.91
CA GLU A 420 12.70 26.50 -16.01
C GLU A 420 12.81 24.98 -15.94
N VAL A 421 11.73 24.31 -15.55
CA VAL A 421 11.69 22.84 -15.42
C VAL A 421 10.82 22.24 -16.52
N GLN A 422 11.35 21.28 -17.27
CA GLN A 422 10.56 20.55 -18.27
C GLN A 422 9.74 19.44 -17.62
N VAL A 423 8.50 19.25 -18.06
CA VAL A 423 7.60 18.21 -17.56
C VAL A 423 7.12 17.36 -18.75
N PRO A 424 7.72 16.17 -18.96
CA PRO A 424 7.38 15.28 -20.09
C PRO A 424 5.92 14.84 -20.09
N ALA A 425 5.41 14.48 -21.27
CA ALA A 425 4.03 14.03 -21.51
C ALA A 425 3.97 12.52 -21.81
N PRO A 426 3.25 11.70 -21.02
CA PRO A 426 2.69 12.01 -19.71
C PRO A 426 3.78 11.92 -18.63
N GLY A 427 3.56 12.56 -17.49
CA GLY A 427 4.51 12.45 -16.41
C GLY A 427 4.23 13.35 -15.22
N PHE A 428 5.05 13.16 -14.21
CA PHE A 428 5.09 14.01 -13.03
C PHE A 428 6.55 14.35 -12.70
N ALA A 429 6.80 15.60 -12.32
CA ALA A 429 8.10 16.11 -11.91
C ALA A 429 8.01 16.59 -10.45
N LEU A 430 8.84 16.01 -9.59
CA LEU A 430 9.06 16.49 -8.23
C LEU A 430 10.35 17.30 -8.20
N VAL A 431 10.21 18.60 -8.03
CA VAL A 431 11.29 19.58 -8.00
C VAL A 431 11.66 19.86 -6.55
N PHE A 432 12.91 19.60 -6.19
CA PHE A 432 13.48 19.92 -4.89
C PHE A 432 14.24 21.25 -4.99
N LEU A 433 13.81 22.24 -4.20
CA LEU A 433 14.42 23.57 -4.22
C LEU A 433 15.66 23.68 -3.33
N THR A 434 15.90 22.68 -2.47
CA THR A 434 17.06 22.63 -1.57
C THR A 434 17.61 21.21 -1.47
N ASP A 435 18.91 21.08 -1.23
CA ASP A 435 19.54 19.78 -0.96
C ASP A 435 18.95 19.11 0.29
N ASN A 436 18.53 19.91 1.27
CA ASN A 436 17.89 19.38 2.48
C ASN A 436 16.56 18.68 2.14
N ALA A 437 15.71 19.33 1.35
CA ALA A 437 14.44 18.75 0.90
C ALA A 437 14.65 17.46 0.09
N LEU A 438 15.69 17.42 -0.75
CA LEU A 438 16.06 16.20 -1.49
C LEU A 438 16.52 15.09 -0.55
N SER A 439 17.42 15.40 0.38
CA SER A 439 17.99 14.42 1.31
C SER A 439 16.97 13.86 2.31
N GLU A 440 15.99 14.67 2.68
CA GLU A 440 14.91 14.30 3.60
C GLU A 440 13.88 13.36 2.94
N SER A 441 13.66 13.53 1.64
CA SER A 441 12.75 12.70 0.83
C SER A 441 13.40 11.47 0.21
N SER A 442 14.73 11.45 0.12
CA SER A 442 15.47 10.37 -0.53
C SER A 442 15.97 9.36 0.51
N PRO A 443 15.58 8.08 0.40
CA PRO A 443 16.04 7.08 1.35
C PRO A 443 17.55 6.84 1.22
N GLN A 444 18.27 6.81 2.34
CA GLN A 444 19.71 6.56 2.35
C GLN A 444 20.05 5.10 2.02
N THR A 445 19.20 4.17 2.45
CA THR A 445 19.29 2.73 2.16
C THR A 445 17.89 2.12 2.14
N THR A 446 17.63 1.22 1.19
CA THR A 446 16.41 0.41 1.21
C THR A 446 16.61 -0.87 1.97
N MET A 447 15.92 -1.01 3.09
CA MET A 447 15.89 -2.26 3.85
C MET A 447 15.04 -3.30 3.12
N THR A 448 15.67 -4.40 2.75
CA THR A 448 15.00 -5.51 2.05
C THR A 448 14.85 -6.68 3.00
N PHE A 449 13.64 -7.21 3.12
CA PHE A 449 13.37 -8.41 3.89
C PHE A 449 13.19 -9.54 2.89
N SER A 450 13.96 -10.62 3.04
CA SER A 450 13.73 -11.83 2.25
C SER A 450 12.30 -12.30 2.52
N THR A 451 11.46 -12.36 1.49
CA THR A 451 10.19 -13.08 1.60
C THR A 451 10.54 -14.54 1.85
N THR A 452 10.04 -15.12 2.93
CA THR A 452 10.26 -16.53 3.30
C THR A 452 9.48 -17.49 2.39
N ALA A 453 9.45 -17.24 1.09
CA ALA A 453 9.07 -18.27 0.10
C ALA A 453 10.18 -19.35 -0.06
N VAL A 454 11.28 -19.23 0.69
CA VAL A 454 12.31 -20.27 0.78
C VAL A 454 12.08 -21.14 2.02
N THR A 455 11.02 -21.94 2.02
CA THR A 455 10.94 -23.15 2.86
C THR A 455 11.32 -24.38 2.04
N LYS A 456 12.51 -24.35 1.44
CA LYS A 456 13.31 -25.56 1.28
C LYS A 456 14.74 -25.19 1.67
N SER A 457 15.12 -25.65 2.85
CA SER A 457 16.49 -25.66 3.39
C SER A 457 17.41 -26.62 2.60
N GLN A 458 17.32 -26.62 1.27
CA GLN A 458 18.24 -27.29 0.37
C GLN A 458 18.60 -26.29 -0.73
N ASP A 459 19.88 -25.91 -0.78
CA ASP A 459 20.45 -24.94 -1.72
C ASP A 459 19.93 -25.14 -3.15
N THR A 460 18.97 -24.31 -3.58
CA THR A 460 18.67 -24.14 -5.01
C THR A 460 19.57 -23.04 -5.55
N VAL A 461 20.82 -23.40 -5.83
CA VAL A 461 21.62 -22.66 -6.81
C VAL A 461 20.91 -22.80 -8.16
N THR A 462 20.30 -21.73 -8.64
CA THR A 462 19.74 -21.69 -9.99
C THR A 462 20.89 -21.52 -10.99
N VAL A 463 21.01 -22.46 -11.94
CA VAL A 463 21.95 -22.40 -13.06
C VAL A 463 21.15 -22.16 -14.33
N ASP A 464 21.61 -21.25 -15.18
CA ASP A 464 21.02 -20.98 -16.49
C ASP A 464 20.88 -22.30 -17.29
N ALA A 465 19.73 -22.54 -17.90
CA ALA A 465 19.45 -23.77 -18.64
C ALA A 465 20.47 -24.02 -19.76
N SER A 466 21.03 -22.97 -20.35
CA SER A 466 22.10 -23.06 -21.34
C SER A 466 23.42 -23.57 -20.76
N VAL A 467 23.73 -23.21 -19.51
CA VAL A 467 24.91 -23.67 -18.78
C VAL A 467 24.74 -25.13 -18.34
N LEU A 468 23.55 -25.52 -17.86
CA LEU A 468 23.24 -26.90 -17.50
C LEU A 468 23.31 -27.84 -18.71
N ALA A 469 22.84 -27.40 -19.88
CA ALA A 469 22.89 -28.18 -21.12
C ALA A 469 24.32 -28.52 -21.59
N THR A 470 25.31 -27.70 -21.19
CA THR A 470 26.74 -27.92 -21.52
C THR A 470 27.56 -28.50 -20.36
N SER A 471 26.92 -28.74 -19.21
CA SER A 471 27.59 -29.23 -18.01
C SER A 471 27.93 -30.72 -18.13
N ASN A 472 29.22 -31.02 -18.26
CA ASN A 472 29.74 -32.40 -18.26
C ASN A 472 29.80 -32.98 -16.84
N GLY A 473 28.64 -33.11 -16.18
CA GLY A 473 28.49 -33.52 -14.78
C GLY A 473 29.38 -34.69 -14.34
N GLN A 474 29.91 -34.58 -13.12
CA GLN A 474 30.80 -35.58 -12.50
C GLN A 474 30.14 -36.96 -12.37
N SER A 475 30.91 -38.03 -12.61
CA SER A 475 30.44 -39.41 -12.56
C SER A 475 30.13 -39.86 -11.13
N GLY A 476 29.14 -40.76 -10.98
CA GLY A 476 28.65 -41.27 -9.68
C GLY A 476 29.71 -41.91 -8.77
N ALA A 477 30.93 -42.16 -9.26
CA ALA A 477 32.06 -42.65 -8.48
C ALA A 477 32.64 -41.61 -7.49
N GLN A 478 32.32 -40.32 -7.64
CA GLN A 478 32.80 -39.26 -6.74
C GLN A 478 31.82 -38.93 -5.58
N ARG A 479 30.69 -39.64 -5.46
CA ARG A 479 29.67 -39.41 -4.40
C ARG A 479 29.98 -40.05 -3.03
N VAL A 480 31.13 -40.71 -2.86
CA VAL A 480 31.44 -41.49 -1.65
C VAL A 480 31.81 -40.62 -0.43
N HIS A 481 31.88 -39.29 -0.57
CA HIS A 481 32.19 -38.36 0.53
C HIS A 481 31.11 -37.28 0.68
N LEU A 482 29.85 -37.68 0.92
CA LEU A 482 28.80 -36.77 1.33
C LEU A 482 28.29 -37.17 2.72
N GLY A 483 28.29 -36.20 3.63
CA GLY A 483 27.73 -36.35 4.98
C GLY A 483 26.23 -36.60 4.94
N SER A 484 25.76 -37.44 5.87
CA SER A 484 24.34 -37.72 6.11
C SER A 484 23.61 -36.45 6.57
N THR A 485 22.37 -36.26 6.11
CA THR A 485 21.46 -35.18 6.53
C THR A 485 20.13 -35.72 7.09
N SER A 486 20.11 -36.97 7.58
CA SER A 486 18.94 -37.52 8.28
C SER A 486 18.93 -37.08 9.76
N LYS A 487 17.73 -36.93 10.32
CA LYS A 487 17.47 -36.34 11.65
C LYS A 487 17.86 -37.25 12.84
N GLU A 488 18.40 -38.44 12.59
CA GLU A 488 18.67 -39.42 13.67
C GLU A 488 20.15 -39.60 14.05
N ASP A 489 21.11 -39.00 13.35
CA ASP A 489 22.54 -39.18 13.65
C ASP A 489 23.18 -37.98 14.41
N ILE A 490 22.47 -37.42 15.40
CA ILE A 490 23.02 -36.38 16.30
C ILE A 490 23.74 -37.02 17.50
N SER A 491 24.64 -37.98 17.23
CA SER A 491 25.61 -38.41 18.24
C SER A 491 26.90 -38.89 17.58
N ASN A 492 27.72 -37.95 17.12
CA ASN A 492 29.19 -37.98 17.22
C ASN A 492 29.79 -36.78 16.49
N ALA A 493 29.59 -35.58 17.05
CA ALA A 493 30.47 -34.46 16.76
C ALA A 493 31.85 -34.76 17.36
N LYS A 494 32.80 -35.22 16.53
CA LYS A 494 34.23 -35.05 16.82
C LYS A 494 34.93 -34.48 15.60
N MET A 495 35.31 -33.20 15.73
CA MET A 495 36.40 -32.55 15.01
C MET A 495 37.55 -33.53 14.78
N ASN A 496 38.06 -33.60 13.56
CA ASN A 496 39.48 -33.85 13.30
C ASN A 496 39.82 -33.48 11.85
N VAL A 497 40.35 -32.27 11.66
CA VAL A 497 41.31 -32.01 10.59
C VAL A 497 42.52 -31.36 11.24
N VAL A 498 43.53 -32.17 11.56
CA VAL A 498 44.94 -31.76 11.50
C VAL A 498 45.76 -33.01 11.19
N ILE A 499 46.34 -33.07 9.99
CA ILE A 499 47.57 -33.83 9.76
C ILE A 499 48.71 -32.83 9.91
N PRO A 500 49.72 -33.13 10.75
CA PRO A 500 51.07 -32.99 10.26
C PRO A 500 51.91 -34.21 10.61
N SER A 501 52.50 -34.74 9.57
CA SER A 501 53.54 -35.75 9.52
C SER A 501 54.80 -35.31 10.27
N VAL A 502 54.88 -35.54 11.60
CA VAL A 502 56.14 -35.66 12.36
C VAL A 502 55.92 -36.55 13.59
N ALA A 503 55.85 -37.87 13.38
CA ALA A 503 56.15 -38.88 14.40
C ALA A 503 56.50 -40.21 13.71
N LEU A 504 57.49 -40.13 12.82
CA LEU A 504 58.42 -41.23 12.64
C LEU A 504 59.05 -41.50 14.03
N LEU A 505 59.35 -42.77 14.32
CA LEU A 505 60.17 -43.21 15.45
C LEU A 505 59.43 -43.37 16.79
N MET A 506 58.77 -44.52 17.01
CA MET A 506 58.76 -45.30 18.29
C MET A 506 57.58 -46.27 18.37
N THR A 507 57.50 -47.28 17.48
CA THR A 507 56.99 -48.64 17.80
C THR A 507 57.35 -49.63 16.68
N MET A 508 58.62 -49.57 16.25
CA MET A 508 59.38 -50.77 15.87
C MET A 508 59.91 -51.41 17.16
N ILE A 509 59.03 -51.80 18.08
CA ILE A 509 59.35 -52.60 19.27
C ILE A 509 58.12 -53.47 19.56
N ALA A 510 58.35 -54.79 19.61
CA ALA A 510 57.41 -55.87 19.93
C ALA A 510 56.48 -56.35 18.79
N GLY A 511 57.09 -56.65 17.64
CA GLY A 511 56.79 -57.94 17.02
C GLY A 511 57.28 -59.07 17.94
N ALA A 512 56.54 -60.18 17.94
CA ALA A 512 56.76 -61.41 18.73
C ALA A 512 56.29 -61.37 20.20
N PHE A 513 55.34 -62.28 20.50
CA PHE A 513 54.75 -62.75 21.78
C PHE A 513 53.22 -62.55 21.71
N LEU A 514 52.30 -63.52 21.61
CA LEU A 514 52.23 -64.98 21.80
C LEU A 514 50.98 -65.47 21.01
N LEU A 515 51.08 -66.45 20.10
CA LEU A 515 50.63 -67.85 20.26
C LEU A 515 49.37 -68.07 21.14
N VAL A 516 48.19 -68.23 20.53
CA VAL A 516 47.44 -69.49 20.32
C VAL A 516 46.62 -69.35 19.04
#